data_AF-A0A397ZX77-F1
#
_entry.id   AF-A0A397ZX77-F1
#
_cell.length_a   1.000
_cell.length_b   1.000
_cell.length_c   1.000
_cell.angle_alpha   90.00
_cell.angle_beta   90.00
_cell.angle_gamma   90.00
#
_symmetry.space_group_name_H-M   'P 1'
#
loop_
_entity.id
_entity.type
_entity.pdbx_description
1 polymer ?
#
loop_
_entity_poly.entity_id
_entity_poly.type
_entity_poly.pdbx_seq_one_letter_code
_entity_poly.pdbx_strand_id
1 'polypeptide(L)' 'MLTFDPRRRITVLDALAHPYLNSLHEISDEPECTIPFNFDFEQHALSEEQMKELIYREALAFNPEYQPAIA' A
#
# COMPACT_ATOMS: atom_id res chain seq x y z
N MET A 1 10.04 -11.14 17.00
CA MET A 1 8.87 -10.25 16.73
C MET A 1 8.58 -9.31 17.90
N LEU A 2 8.29 -9.82 19.10
CA LEU A 2 8.02 -8.97 20.27
C LEU A 2 9.33 -8.58 21.00
N THR A 3 10.10 -7.70 20.38
CA THR A 3 11.30 -7.10 20.98
C THR A 3 11.04 -5.62 21.23
N PHE A 4 11.53 -5.12 22.37
CA PHE A 4 11.39 -3.71 22.74
C PHE A 4 12.16 -2.80 21.77
N ASP A 5 13.43 -3.15 21.53
CA ASP A 5 14.25 -2.44 20.56
C ASP A 5 13.78 -2.78 19.13
N PRO A 6 13.34 -1.79 18.34
CA PRO A 6 12.91 -2.03 16.96
C PRO A 6 14.04 -2.54 16.07
N ARG A 7 15.30 -2.18 16.36
CA ARG A 7 16.47 -2.63 15.59
C ARG A 7 16.79 -4.10 15.80
N ARG A 8 16.30 -4.67 16.90
CA ARG A 8 16.46 -6.09 17.25
C ARG A 8 15.25 -6.92 16.84
N ARG A 9 14.23 -6.29 16.27
CA ARG A 9 13.05 -6.99 15.77
C ARG A 9 13.41 -7.71 14.48
N ILE A 10 13.05 -8.99 14.40
CA ILE A 10 13.14 -9.79 13.18
C ILE A 10 12.47 -9.05 12.00
N THR A 11 13.11 -9.10 10.82
CA THR A 11 12.54 -8.53 9.59
C THR A 11 11.43 -9.43 9.04
N VAL A 12 10.63 -8.93 8.10
CA VAL A 12 9.61 -9.76 7.44
C VAL A 12 10.26 -10.89 6.64
N LEU A 13 11.37 -10.61 5.94
CA LEU A 13 12.12 -11.60 5.18
C LEU A 13 12.65 -12.75 6.07
N ASP A 14 13.27 -12.40 7.20
CA ASP A 14 13.76 -13.40 8.16
C ASP A 14 12.61 -14.18 8.83
N ALA A 15 11.46 -13.54 8.99
CA ALA A 15 10.27 -14.17 9.56
C ALA A 15 9.62 -15.17 8.60
N LEU A 16 9.57 -14.88 7.30
CA LEU A 16 9.08 -15.79 6.27
C LEU A 16 9.99 -17.03 6.17
N ALA A 17 11.31 -16.85 6.28
CA ALA A 17 12.30 -17.93 6.32
C ALA A 17 12.38 -18.68 7.67
N HIS A 18 11.54 -18.35 8.66
CA HIS A 18 11.58 -18.98 9.98
C HIS A 18 11.04 -20.42 9.92
N PRO A 19 11.62 -21.40 10.65
CA PRO A 19 11.23 -22.82 10.58
C PRO A 19 9.74 -23.12 10.77
N TYR A 20 9.04 -22.24 11.46
CA TYR A 20 7.59 -22.32 11.66
C TYR A 20 6.79 -22.24 10.35
N LEU A 21 7.26 -21.48 9.34
CA LEU A 21 6.58 -21.27 8.07
C LEU A 21 7.17 -22.10 6.92
N ASN A 22 8.16 -22.95 7.18
CA ASN A 22 8.87 -23.72 6.14
C ASN A 22 7.97 -24.52 5.19
N SER A 23 6.80 -24.98 5.65
CA SER A 23 5.87 -25.73 4.80
C SER A 23 5.13 -24.86 3.77
N LEU A 24 5.15 -23.53 3.94
CA LEU A 24 4.43 -22.56 3.13
C LEU A 24 5.37 -21.56 2.44
N HIS A 25 6.60 -21.38 2.95
CA HIS A 25 7.53 -20.38 2.46
C HIS A 25 8.02 -20.71 1.03
N GLU A 26 7.77 -19.79 0.10
CA GLU A 26 8.19 -19.90 -1.29
C GLU A 26 8.58 -18.53 -1.86
N ILE A 27 9.88 -18.30 -2.07
CA ILE A 27 10.43 -17.00 -2.51
C ILE A 27 9.83 -16.55 -3.86
N SER A 28 9.51 -17.49 -4.76
CA SER A 28 8.89 -17.18 -6.06
C SER A 28 7.45 -16.65 -5.95
N ASP A 29 6.74 -16.96 -4.86
CA ASP A 29 5.35 -16.55 -4.61
C ASP A 29 5.25 -15.42 -3.57
N GLU A 30 6.39 -14.82 -3.19
CA GLU A 30 6.50 -13.72 -2.22
C GLU A 30 7.06 -12.46 -2.89
N PRO A 31 6.30 -11.78 -3.77
CA PRO A 31 6.78 -10.62 -4.52
C PRO A 31 6.89 -9.35 -3.68
N GLU A 32 7.82 -8.48 -4.06
CA GLU A 32 7.93 -7.11 -3.57
C GLU A 32 7.23 -6.12 -4.51
N CYS A 33 6.81 -4.96 -3.98
CA CYS A 33 6.27 -3.89 -4.82
C CYS A 33 7.41 -3.07 -5.44
N THR A 34 7.51 -3.10 -6.77
CA THR A 34 8.57 -2.37 -7.51
C THR A 34 8.45 -0.85 -7.38
N ILE A 35 7.24 -0.33 -7.20
CA ILE A 35 6.97 1.11 -7.15
C ILE A 35 6.62 1.49 -5.70
N PRO A 36 7.48 2.26 -5.02
CA PRO A 36 7.14 2.81 -3.70
C PRO A 36 5.89 3.67 -3.79
N PHE A 37 5.02 3.56 -2.79
CA PHE A 37 3.85 4.42 -2.71
C PHE A 37 4.26 5.86 -2.41
N ASN A 38 3.62 6.81 -3.09
CA ASN A 38 3.90 8.24 -2.94
C ASN A 38 2.95 8.87 -1.91
N PHE A 39 3.51 9.49 -0.87
CA PHE A 39 2.80 10.19 0.22
C PHE A 39 2.73 11.72 0.04
N ASP A 40 2.89 12.25 -1.18
CA ASP A 40 2.86 13.69 -1.44
C ASP A 40 1.56 14.37 -0.98
N PHE A 41 0.44 13.65 -0.97
CA PHE A 41 -0.85 14.15 -0.47
C PHE A 41 -0.83 14.45 1.04
N GLU A 42 0.06 13.83 1.84
CA GLU A 42 0.24 14.17 3.26
C GLU A 42 1.11 15.40 3.45
N GLN A 43 2.04 15.66 2.53
CA GLN A 43 2.96 16.80 2.61
C GLN A 43 2.29 18.10 2.13
N HIS A 44 1.35 17.99 1.20
CA HIS A 44 0.56 19.13 0.72
C HIS A 44 -0.68 19.31 1.59
N ALA A 45 -0.86 20.49 2.18
CA ALA A 45 -2.10 20.84 2.86
C ALA A 45 -3.24 20.99 1.85
N LEU A 46 -3.87 19.87 1.49
CA LEU A 46 -5.05 19.85 0.64
C LEU A 46 -6.25 20.40 1.41
N SER A 47 -7.07 21.20 0.75
CA SER A 47 -8.38 21.58 1.31
C SER A 47 -9.34 20.39 1.28
N GLU A 48 -10.39 20.44 2.10
CA GLU A 48 -11.45 19.41 2.09
C GLU A 48 -12.05 19.22 0.68
N GLU A 49 -12.21 20.30 -0.08
CA GLU A 49 -12.77 20.25 -1.42
C GLU A 49 -11.82 19.58 -2.42
N GLN A 50 -10.52 19.84 -2.31
CA GLN A 50 -9.51 19.16 -3.12
C GLN A 50 -9.46 17.66 -2.81
N MET A 51 -9.57 17.29 -1.53
CA MET A 51 -9.62 15.89 -1.12
C MET A 51 -10.87 15.18 -1.67
N LYS A 52 -12.05 15.82 -1.59
CA LYS A 52 -13.30 15.30 -2.18
C LYS A 52 -13.16 15.06 -3.67
N GLU A 53 -12.58 16.01 -4.39
CA GLU A 53 -12.36 15.91 -5.83
C GLU A 53 -11.41 14.76 -6.19
N LEU A 54 -10.31 14.57 -5.44
CA LEU A 54 -9.41 13.44 -5.65
C LEU A 54 -10.11 12.10 -5.41
N ILE A 55 -10.88 11.98 -4.33
CA ILE A 55 -11.67 10.78 -4.04
C ILE A 55 -12.72 10.53 -5.13
N TYR A 56 -13.39 11.58 -5.59
CA TYR A 56 -14.40 11.49 -6.65
C TYR A 56 -13.78 11.02 -7.97
N ARG A 57 -12.60 11.53 -8.34
CA ARG A 57 -11.85 11.06 -9.52
C ARG A 57 -11.47 9.59 -9.42
N GLU A 58 -11.01 9.15 -8.26
CA GLU A 58 -10.69 7.73 -8.05
C GLU A 58 -11.94 6.87 -8.19
N ALA A 59 -13.07 7.30 -7.62
CA ALA A 59 -14.35 6.62 -7.78
C ALA A 59 -14.79 6.54 -9.24
N LEU A 60 -14.64 7.61 -10.04
CA LEU A 60 -14.94 7.60 -11.47
C LEU A 60 -13.98 6.71 -12.28
N ALA A 61 -12.72 6.59 -11.87
CA ALA A 61 -11.76 5.69 -12.51
C ALA A 61 -12.14 4.23 -12.32
N PHE A 62 -12.64 3.85 -11.14
CA PHE A 62 -13.15 2.51 -10.86
C PHE A 62 -14.55 2.24 -11.42
N ASN A 63 -15.37 3.28 -11.65
CA ASN A 63 -16.75 3.16 -12.12
C ASN A 63 -16.99 4.01 -13.39
N PRO A 64 -16.50 3.59 -14.57
CA PRO A 64 -16.53 4.38 -15.80
C PRO A 64 -17.93 4.79 -16.27
N GLU A 65 -18.97 4.05 -15.90
CA GLU A 65 -20.36 4.34 -16.25
C GLU A 65 -20.92 5.62 -15.63
N TYR A 66 -20.28 6.12 -14.57
CA TYR A 66 -20.63 7.38 -13.93
C TYR A 66 -19.81 8.57 -14.46
N GLN A 67 -18.93 8.35 -15.44
CA GLN A 67 -18.18 9.45 -16.04
C GLN A 67 -19.17 10.42 -16.70
N PRO A 68 -19.13 11.71 -16.34
CA PRO A 68 -20.01 12.69 -16.95
C PRO A 68 -19.73 12.71 -18.46
N ALA A 69 -20.79 12.58 -19.26
CA ALA A 69 -20.68 12.70 -20.71
C ALA A 69 -20.03 14.05 -21.03
N ILE A 70 -18.93 14.01 -21.79
CA ILE A 70 -18.25 15.20 -22.29
C ILE A 70 -19.27 16.02 -23.07
N ALA A 71 -19.61 17.22 -22.56
CA ALA A 71 -20.40 18.22 -23.25
C ALA A 71 -19.51 19.07 -24.16
#